data_AF-A0A2W0BMR4-F1
#
_entry.id   AF-A0A2W0BMR4-F1
#
_cell.length_a   1.000
_cell.length_b   1.000
_cell.length_c   1.000
_cell.angle_alpha   90.00
_cell.angle_beta   90.00
_cell.angle_gamma   90.00
#
_symmetry.space_group_name_H-M   'P 1'
#
loop_
_entity.id
_entity.type
_entity.pdbx_description
1 polymer ?
#
loop_
_entity_poly.entity_id
_entity_poly.type
_entity_poly.pdbx_seq_one_letter_code
_entity_poly.pdbx_strand_id
1 'polypeptide(L)'
;MNQPSLVLLVVFTLSSFSFIGCGAGGSSASAPSTSASNPNPPTGSSQPGGGSGSGSGSGSNPGSGAGSSVTALAFVGSGNQIYGIAVDSSNHVSTTSGSPYTVSGQAVWLATSGHLLFAAGDNPSDPSSANITSFRSDANGSLTKLGNVTAKGIYAVATEASGNFLYASAYVDASNIGSPAPAMYGYAVDQSSGTLTPLPGSPWQINHGASAGELKVTSAYVCVNMALFKANVAIQCYPRHSDGTIDSVNYITPISTNQDQQLRNPIGGFVLQWHRCLPRWKAMGCGYEQGFRKRHHH
;
A
#
# COMPACT_ATOMS: atom_id res chain seq x y z
N MET A 1 -23.44 2.54 -24.95
CA MET A 1 -22.23 3.32 -24.66
C MET A 1 -21.81 2.99 -23.23
N ASN A 2 -20.75 2.19 -23.04
CA ASN A 2 -20.30 1.75 -21.72
C ASN A 2 -19.54 2.89 -21.03
N GLN A 3 -20.02 3.34 -19.87
CA GLN A 3 -19.29 4.26 -18.99
C GLN A 3 -18.12 3.52 -18.33
N PRO A 4 -16.92 4.11 -18.23
CA PRO A 4 -15.83 3.51 -17.47
C PRO A 4 -16.14 3.58 -15.97
N SER A 5 -16.08 2.43 -15.28
CA SER A 5 -16.22 2.35 -13.83
C SER A 5 -15.07 3.12 -13.15
N LEU A 6 -15.42 4.09 -12.31
CA LEU A 6 -14.47 4.87 -11.52
C LEU A 6 -14.04 4.05 -10.29
N VAL A 7 -12.78 3.63 -10.24
CA VAL A 7 -12.21 2.97 -9.05
C VAL A 7 -11.72 4.05 -8.08
N LEU A 8 -12.46 4.28 -6.99
CA LEU A 8 -12.06 5.17 -5.91
C LEU A 8 -11.26 4.37 -4.86
N LEU A 9 -9.94 4.57 -4.83
CA LEU A 9 -9.08 3.97 -3.81
C LEU A 9 -9.11 4.84 -2.54
N VAL A 10 -9.75 4.34 -1.48
CA VAL A 10 -9.66 4.92 -0.14
C VAL A 10 -8.74 4.03 0.70
N VAL A 11 -7.51 4.48 0.94
CA VAL A 11 -6.54 3.78 1.79
C VAL A 11 -6.72 4.27 3.22
N PHE A 12 -7.24 3.42 4.10
CA PHE A 12 -7.20 3.63 5.55
C PHE A 12 -6.05 2.82 6.14
N THR A 13 -5.00 3.50 6.62
CA THR A 13 -4.00 2.87 7.48
C THR A 13 -4.55 2.86 8.91
N LEU A 14 -5.11 1.73 9.36
CA LEU A 14 -5.32 1.52 10.79
C LEU A 14 -3.97 1.18 11.41
N SER A 15 -3.31 2.20 11.98
CA SER A 15 -2.15 2.00 12.84
C SER A 15 -2.62 1.26 14.10
N SER A 16 -2.22 0.00 14.24
CA SER A 16 -2.47 -0.80 15.44
C SER A 16 -1.79 -0.15 16.64
N PHE A 17 -2.56 0.53 17.49
CA PHE A 17 -2.08 0.98 18.80
C PHE A 17 -2.09 -0.21 19.76
N SER A 18 -0.91 -0.78 20.04
CA SER A 18 -0.74 -1.70 21.16
C SER A 18 -0.73 -0.88 22.46
N PHE A 19 -1.80 -0.93 23.24
CA PHE A 19 -1.76 -0.49 24.63
C PHE A 19 -0.89 -1.47 25.42
N ILE A 20 0.32 -1.03 25.81
CA ILE A 20 1.11 -1.71 26.83
C ILE A 20 0.43 -1.43 28.18
N GLY A 21 -0.49 -2.32 28.56
CA GLY A 21 -0.96 -2.41 29.94
C GLY A 21 0.17 -2.96 30.80
N CYS A 22 0.65 -2.14 31.75
CA CYS A 22 1.60 -2.58 32.76
C CYS A 22 0.86 -3.49 33.76
N GLY A 23 0.81 -4.79 33.47
CA GLY A 23 0.22 -5.81 34.33
C GLY A 23 1.25 -6.39 35.29
N ALA A 24 1.12 -6.08 36.57
CA ALA A 24 1.89 -6.66 37.66
C ALA A 24 1.65 -8.19 37.77
N GLY A 25 2.70 -8.90 38.18
CA GLY A 25 2.83 -10.35 38.11
C GLY A 25 1.87 -11.18 38.97
N GLY A 26 1.73 -12.42 38.55
CA GLY A 26 1.13 -13.52 39.30
C GLY A 26 1.69 -14.84 38.78
N SER A 27 2.66 -15.40 39.50
CA SER A 27 3.25 -16.71 39.24
C SER A 27 2.26 -17.81 39.65
N SER A 28 2.01 -18.80 38.79
CA SER A 28 1.44 -20.08 39.23
C SER A 28 1.96 -21.24 38.40
N ALA A 29 2.29 -22.29 39.15
CA ALA A 29 3.16 -23.41 38.82
C ALA A 29 2.69 -24.35 37.71
N SER A 30 3.69 -24.97 37.09
CA SER A 30 3.65 -26.07 36.13
C SER A 30 3.07 -27.35 36.74
N ALA A 31 2.27 -28.08 35.95
CA ALA A 31 1.99 -29.50 36.17
C ALA A 31 2.32 -30.29 34.88
N PRO A 32 2.94 -31.48 34.97
CA PRO A 32 3.37 -32.24 33.81
C PRO A 32 2.27 -33.17 33.30
N SER A 33 1.99 -33.17 31.99
CA SER A 33 1.13 -34.17 31.37
C SER A 33 1.97 -35.29 30.75
N THR A 34 1.76 -36.49 31.26
CA THR A 34 2.32 -37.77 30.88
C THR A 34 1.91 -38.21 29.46
N SER A 35 2.89 -38.76 28.75
CA SER A 35 2.78 -39.58 27.54
C SER A 35 2.06 -40.90 27.79
N ALA A 36 1.15 -41.29 26.87
CA ALA A 36 0.67 -42.66 26.73
C ALA A 36 0.37 -42.97 25.24
N SER A 37 0.57 -44.24 24.91
CA SER A 37 0.85 -44.85 23.62
C SER A 37 -0.33 -45.64 23.02
N ASN A 38 -0.48 -45.61 21.67
CA ASN A 38 -0.97 -46.66 20.73
C ASN A 38 -2.34 -47.37 21.00
N PRO A 39 -2.96 -48.15 20.06
CA PRO A 39 -2.64 -48.44 18.64
C PRO A 39 -3.84 -48.32 17.64
N ASN A 40 -3.53 -48.44 16.34
CA ASN A 40 -4.43 -48.80 15.22
C ASN A 40 -4.88 -50.30 15.31
N PRO A 41 -5.72 -50.91 14.42
CA PRO A 41 -6.76 -50.49 13.45
C PRO A 41 -8.08 -51.37 13.59
N PRO A 42 -9.08 -51.42 12.66
CA PRO A 42 -8.96 -52.11 11.36
C PRO A 42 -9.79 -51.53 10.17
N THR A 43 -9.44 -52.06 9.00
CA THR A 43 -10.06 -52.03 7.67
C THR A 43 -11.48 -52.62 7.58
N GLY A 44 -12.34 -52.06 6.70
CA GLY A 44 -13.57 -52.67 6.15
C GLY A 44 -14.20 -51.73 5.09
N SER A 45 -14.12 -52.05 3.79
CA SER A 45 -15.07 -52.82 2.96
C SER A 45 -16.23 -52.00 2.35
N SER A 46 -16.10 -51.76 1.03
CA SER A 46 -17.12 -51.75 -0.04
C SER A 46 -18.62 -51.60 0.30
N GLN A 47 -19.30 -50.62 -0.34
CA GLN A 47 -20.61 -50.85 -0.97
C GLN A 47 -20.96 -49.79 -2.04
N PRO A 48 -21.30 -50.18 -3.29
CA PRO A 48 -21.91 -49.33 -4.29
C PRO A 48 -23.45 -49.41 -4.21
N GLY A 49 -24.12 -48.26 -4.07
CA GLY A 49 -25.58 -48.18 -4.00
C GLY A 49 -26.12 -47.17 -5.00
N GLY A 50 -26.69 -47.67 -6.09
CA GLY A 50 -27.48 -46.89 -7.04
C GLY A 50 -28.80 -46.43 -6.42
N GLY A 51 -29.22 -45.22 -6.79
CA GLY A 51 -30.49 -44.63 -6.40
C GLY A 51 -30.98 -43.70 -7.49
N SER A 52 -31.66 -44.27 -8.48
CA SER A 52 -32.47 -43.57 -9.47
C SER A 52 -33.71 -42.98 -8.80
N GLY A 53 -33.72 -41.66 -8.64
CA GLY A 53 -34.85 -40.89 -8.13
C GLY A 53 -35.28 -39.83 -9.15
N SER A 54 -36.25 -40.19 -9.98
CA SER A 54 -36.99 -39.32 -10.89
C SER A 54 -37.92 -38.41 -10.08
N GLY A 55 -37.51 -37.15 -9.89
CA GLY A 55 -38.30 -36.10 -9.25
C GLY A 55 -38.72 -35.03 -10.26
N SER A 56 -39.94 -35.16 -10.76
CA SER A 56 -40.61 -34.21 -11.63
C SER A 56 -41.11 -32.99 -10.84
N GLY A 57 -40.93 -31.79 -11.40
CA GLY A 57 -41.83 -30.66 -11.16
C GLY A 57 -41.31 -29.53 -10.27
N SER A 58 -40.92 -28.42 -10.90
CA SER A 58 -41.60 -27.12 -10.82
C SER A 58 -40.72 -26.05 -11.48
N GLY A 59 -41.17 -25.59 -12.65
CA GLY A 59 -40.49 -24.57 -13.43
C GLY A 59 -40.59 -23.21 -12.75
N SER A 60 -39.56 -22.87 -11.98
CA SER A 60 -39.31 -21.50 -11.53
C SER A 60 -38.49 -20.81 -12.60
N ASN A 61 -39.18 -19.97 -13.37
CA ASN A 61 -38.63 -19.08 -14.37
C ASN A 61 -37.42 -18.32 -13.76
N PRO A 62 -36.18 -18.48 -14.26
CA PRO A 62 -35.05 -17.71 -13.78
C PRO A 62 -35.23 -16.30 -14.35
N GLY A 63 -35.96 -15.48 -13.60
CA GLY A 63 -36.01 -14.05 -13.84
C GLY A 63 -34.58 -13.57 -13.99
N SER A 64 -34.28 -13.04 -15.17
CA SER A 64 -33.01 -12.41 -15.51
C SER A 64 -32.86 -11.17 -14.64
N GLY A 65 -32.61 -11.39 -13.34
CA GLY A 65 -32.27 -10.34 -12.41
C GLY A 65 -31.02 -9.71 -12.97
N ALA A 66 -31.15 -8.46 -13.42
CA ALA A 66 -30.02 -7.63 -13.80
C ALA A 66 -29.05 -7.69 -12.62
N GLY A 67 -28.02 -8.53 -12.76
CA GLY A 67 -27.09 -8.81 -11.68
C GLY A 67 -26.51 -7.50 -11.21
N SER A 68 -26.61 -7.25 -9.91
CA SER A 68 -26.14 -6.01 -9.29
C SER A 68 -24.69 -5.77 -9.74
N SER A 69 -24.49 -4.82 -10.65
CA SER A 69 -23.17 -4.58 -11.24
C SER A 69 -22.35 -3.80 -10.23
N VAL A 70 -21.14 -4.29 -9.95
CA VAL A 70 -20.20 -3.59 -9.07
C VAL A 70 -19.92 -2.20 -9.65
N THR A 71 -20.15 -1.16 -8.85
CA THR A 71 -19.92 0.24 -9.24
C THR A 71 -18.62 0.81 -8.69
N ALA A 72 -18.17 0.30 -7.53
CA ALA A 72 -16.89 0.68 -6.95
C ALA A 72 -16.22 -0.51 -6.27
N LEU A 73 -14.89 -0.47 -6.26
CA LEU A 73 -14.02 -1.46 -5.63
C LEU A 73 -13.03 -0.76 -4.71
N ALA A 74 -12.79 -1.35 -3.54
CA ALA A 74 -11.74 -0.94 -2.62
C ALA A 74 -10.98 -2.16 -2.12
N PHE A 75 -9.70 -1.98 -1.80
CA PHE A 75 -8.85 -3.00 -1.22
C PHE A 75 -8.19 -2.46 0.04
N VAL A 76 -8.18 -3.27 1.10
CA VAL A 76 -7.65 -2.88 2.42
C VAL A 76 -6.65 -3.94 2.88
N GLY A 77 -5.43 -3.53 3.21
CA GLY A 77 -4.43 -4.40 3.83
C GLY A 77 -4.59 -4.45 5.35
N SER A 78 -4.45 -5.62 5.96
CA SER A 78 -4.39 -5.80 7.41
C SER A 78 -3.61 -7.07 7.75
N GLY A 79 -2.50 -6.93 8.48
CA GLY A 79 -1.62 -8.07 8.76
C GLY A 79 -1.12 -8.68 7.45
N ASN A 80 -1.16 -10.01 7.31
CA ASN A 80 -0.78 -10.71 6.07
C ASN A 80 -1.94 -10.89 5.07
N GLN A 81 -3.00 -10.09 5.19
CA GLN A 81 -4.22 -10.24 4.41
C GLN A 81 -4.59 -8.95 3.67
N ILE A 82 -5.23 -9.12 2.51
CA ILE A 82 -5.90 -8.07 1.75
C ILE A 82 -7.39 -8.40 1.72
N TYR A 83 -8.22 -7.45 2.08
CA TYR A 83 -9.67 -7.55 1.99
C TYR A 83 -10.15 -6.78 0.77
N GLY A 84 -10.94 -7.42 -0.09
CA GLY A 84 -11.62 -6.75 -1.19
C GLY A 84 -13.05 -6.39 -0.80
N ILE A 85 -13.43 -5.14 -1.10
CA ILE A 85 -14.74 -4.56 -0.81
C ILE A 85 -15.36 -4.13 -2.14
N ALA A 86 -16.58 -4.57 -2.40
CA ALA A 86 -17.37 -4.19 -3.56
C ALA A 86 -18.58 -3.37 -3.13
N VAL A 87 -18.86 -2.30 -3.87
CA VAL A 87 -20.08 -1.49 -3.70
C VAL A 87 -20.89 -1.59 -4.98
N ASP A 88 -22.12 -2.06 -4.87
CA ASP A 88 -23.01 -2.18 -6.02
C ASP A 88 -23.78 -0.88 -6.32
N SER A 89 -24.56 -0.87 -7.40
CA SER A 89 -25.33 0.30 -7.82
C SER A 89 -26.42 0.74 -6.86
N SER A 90 -26.76 -0.11 -5.89
CA SER A 90 -27.72 0.20 -4.82
C SER A 90 -27.02 0.69 -3.54
N ASN A 91 -25.71 0.95 -3.60
CA ASN A 91 -24.83 1.27 -2.46
C ASN A 91 -24.73 0.15 -1.42
N HIS A 92 -25.03 -1.10 -1.79
CA HIS A 92 -24.80 -2.22 -0.91
C HIS A 92 -23.32 -2.60 -0.92
N VAL A 93 -22.73 -2.66 0.27
CA VAL A 93 -21.33 -3.02 0.49
C VAL A 93 -21.23 -4.51 0.79
N SER A 94 -20.39 -5.21 0.04
CA SER A 94 -20.11 -6.64 0.24
C SER A 94 -18.61 -6.92 0.08
N THR A 95 -18.17 -8.12 0.46
CA THR A 95 -16.80 -8.58 0.18
C THR A 95 -16.68 -9.15 -1.22
N THR A 96 -15.52 -8.95 -1.85
CA THR A 96 -15.23 -9.57 -3.15
C THR A 96 -15.02 -11.08 -3.00
N SER A 97 -15.37 -11.86 -4.03
CA SER A 97 -15.12 -13.30 -4.06
C SER A 97 -13.64 -13.64 -3.86
N GLY A 98 -13.33 -14.49 -2.87
CA GLY A 98 -11.97 -14.90 -2.52
C GLY A 98 -11.30 -14.09 -1.40
N SER A 99 -11.92 -12.99 -0.95
CA SER A 99 -11.43 -12.22 0.21
C SER A 99 -11.59 -13.02 1.53
N PRO A 100 -10.62 -12.96 2.47
CA PRO A 100 -9.34 -12.26 2.37
C PRO A 100 -8.31 -13.01 1.51
N TYR A 101 -7.46 -12.26 0.83
CA TYR A 101 -6.32 -12.76 0.05
C TYR A 101 -5.04 -12.71 0.89
N THR A 102 -4.30 -13.80 0.95
CA THR A 102 -3.04 -13.86 1.71
C THR A 102 -1.87 -13.33 0.89
N VAL A 103 -1.05 -12.47 1.51
CA VAL A 103 0.26 -12.06 0.99
C VAL A 103 1.39 -12.69 1.80
N SER A 104 2.61 -12.67 1.25
CA SER A 104 3.79 -12.98 2.02
C SER A 104 4.25 -11.74 2.79
N GLY A 105 4.46 -11.87 4.10
CA GLY A 105 4.73 -10.73 4.98
C GLY A 105 3.45 -10.05 5.48
N GLN A 106 3.60 -8.93 6.17
CA GLN A 106 2.49 -8.05 6.53
C GLN A 106 2.21 -7.12 5.34
N ALA A 107 1.03 -7.18 4.72
CA ALA A 107 0.54 -6.21 3.74
C ALA A 107 0.47 -4.83 4.40
N VAL A 108 1.54 -4.05 4.27
CA VAL A 108 1.64 -2.75 4.92
C VAL A 108 1.08 -1.66 4.00
N TRP A 109 1.28 -1.78 2.68
CA TRP A 109 0.88 -0.76 1.72
C TRP A 109 0.40 -1.34 0.40
N LEU A 110 -0.54 -0.63 -0.22
CA LEU A 110 -1.17 -1.01 -1.48
C LEU A 110 -0.99 0.11 -2.51
N ALA A 111 -0.68 -0.26 -3.75
CA ALA A 111 -0.72 0.63 -4.91
C ALA A 111 -1.49 -0.04 -6.05
N THR A 112 -2.11 0.74 -6.93
CA THR A 112 -2.91 0.22 -8.06
C THR A 112 -2.48 0.82 -9.38
N SER A 113 -2.63 0.06 -10.46
CA SER A 113 -2.39 0.49 -11.84
C SER A 113 -3.37 -0.23 -12.76
N GLY A 114 -4.42 0.46 -13.19
CA GLY A 114 -5.49 -0.19 -13.96
C GLY A 114 -6.11 -1.35 -13.18
N HIS A 115 -6.01 -2.57 -13.73
CA HIS A 115 -6.48 -3.80 -13.09
C HIS A 115 -5.42 -4.52 -12.24
N LEU A 116 -4.27 -3.88 -12.01
CA LEU A 116 -3.21 -4.42 -11.17
C LEU A 116 -3.29 -3.81 -9.77
N LEU A 117 -3.05 -4.66 -8.77
CA LEU A 117 -2.83 -4.28 -7.38
C LEU A 117 -1.45 -4.79 -6.96
N PHE A 118 -0.65 -3.91 -6.37
CA PHE A 118 0.64 -4.23 -5.79
C PHE A 118 0.55 -4.12 -4.28
N ALA A 119 0.94 -5.19 -3.59
CA ALA A 119 0.96 -5.23 -2.14
C ALA A 119 2.39 -5.36 -1.65
N ALA A 120 2.86 -4.36 -0.91
CA ALA A 120 4.12 -4.41 -0.19
C ALA A 120 3.95 -5.22 1.09
N GLY A 121 4.64 -6.35 1.14
CA GLY A 121 4.79 -7.19 2.32
C GLY A 121 6.09 -6.85 3.05
N ASP A 122 6.01 -6.34 4.28
CA ASP A 122 7.18 -6.21 5.16
C ASP A 122 7.16 -7.31 6.22
N ASN A 123 8.33 -7.71 6.69
CA ASN A 123 8.48 -8.54 7.86
C ASN A 123 9.50 -7.86 8.77
N PRO A 124 9.06 -7.13 9.81
CA PRO A 124 9.97 -6.35 10.65
C PRO A 124 11.00 -7.22 11.38
N SER A 125 10.70 -8.51 11.58
CA SER A 125 11.63 -9.49 12.15
C SER A 125 12.66 -9.99 11.14
N ASP A 126 12.36 -9.92 9.85
CA ASP A 126 13.26 -10.29 8.75
C ASP A 126 13.04 -9.37 7.54
N PRO A 127 13.62 -8.15 7.56
CA PRO A 127 13.52 -7.19 6.46
C PRO A 127 14.02 -7.75 5.12
N SER A 128 14.82 -8.81 5.13
CA SER A 128 15.33 -9.45 3.92
C SER A 128 14.26 -10.25 3.18
N SER A 129 13.18 -10.63 3.86
CA SER A 129 12.03 -11.36 3.32
C SER A 129 10.94 -10.45 2.73
N ALA A 130 11.10 -9.13 2.82
CA ALA A 130 10.14 -8.19 2.27
C ALA A 130 9.99 -8.33 0.74
N ASN A 131 8.77 -8.20 0.26
CA ASN A 131 8.42 -8.42 -1.14
C ASN A 131 7.30 -7.49 -1.61
N ILE A 132 7.20 -7.34 -2.92
CA ILE A 132 6.01 -6.77 -3.57
C ILE A 132 5.31 -7.90 -4.28
N THR A 133 4.08 -8.19 -3.90
CA THR A 133 3.22 -9.15 -4.58
C THR A 133 2.30 -8.43 -5.58
N SER A 134 2.29 -8.90 -6.82
CA SER A 134 1.41 -8.41 -7.89
C SER A 134 0.14 -9.27 -7.97
N PHE A 135 -1.01 -8.61 -8.08
CA PHE A 135 -2.32 -9.21 -8.30
C PHE A 135 -3.00 -8.58 -9.52
N ARG A 136 -3.90 -9.35 -10.15
CA ARG A 136 -4.89 -8.85 -11.09
C ARG A 136 -6.27 -8.87 -10.45
N SER A 137 -6.98 -7.75 -10.48
CA SER A 137 -8.41 -7.70 -10.15
C SER A 137 -9.25 -7.97 -11.39
N ASP A 138 -10.28 -8.81 -11.27
CA ASP A 138 -11.36 -8.86 -12.25
C ASP A 138 -12.36 -7.70 -12.07
N ALA A 139 -13.42 -7.67 -12.88
CA ALA A 139 -14.45 -6.63 -12.83
C ALA A 139 -15.26 -6.61 -11.51
N ASN A 140 -15.25 -7.71 -10.76
CA ASN A 140 -15.93 -7.86 -9.48
C ASN A 140 -14.96 -7.75 -8.28
N GLY A 141 -13.70 -7.39 -8.53
CA GLY A 141 -12.67 -7.23 -7.52
C GLY A 141 -12.07 -8.54 -7.00
N SER A 142 -12.34 -9.68 -7.65
CA SER A 142 -11.63 -10.91 -7.31
C SER A 142 -10.15 -10.80 -7.69
N LEU A 143 -9.24 -11.10 -6.76
CA LEU A 143 -7.80 -11.01 -6.99
C LEU A 143 -7.19 -12.35 -7.40
N THR A 144 -6.46 -12.35 -8.50
CA THR A 144 -5.58 -13.45 -8.92
C THR A 144 -4.13 -13.04 -8.71
N LYS A 145 -3.36 -13.80 -7.92
CA LYS A 145 -1.92 -13.57 -7.73
C LYS A 145 -1.17 -13.84 -9.03
N LEU A 146 -0.32 -12.91 -9.44
CA LEU A 146 0.46 -12.98 -10.69
C LEU A 146 1.93 -13.34 -10.42
N GLY A 147 2.51 -12.81 -9.35
CA GLY A 147 3.91 -13.01 -9.02
C GLY A 147 4.37 -12.14 -7.86
N ASN A 148 5.67 -12.18 -7.56
CA ASN A 148 6.30 -11.29 -6.59
C ASN A 148 7.73 -10.92 -6.98
N VAL A 149 8.22 -9.79 -6.48
CA VAL A 149 9.64 -9.44 -6.48
C VAL A 149 10.13 -9.21 -5.06
N THR A 150 11.36 -9.60 -4.78
CA THR A 150 12.01 -9.27 -3.51
C THR A 150 12.47 -7.82 -3.53
N ALA A 151 12.12 -7.07 -2.50
CA ALA A 151 12.71 -5.77 -2.22
C ALA A 151 12.81 -5.62 -0.71
N LYS A 152 14.04 -5.46 -0.23
CA LYS A 152 14.36 -5.59 1.18
C LYS A 152 13.93 -4.33 1.93
N GLY A 153 13.34 -4.53 3.10
CA GLY A 153 12.90 -3.47 3.98
C GLY A 153 11.97 -2.46 3.33
N ILE A 154 11.07 -2.90 2.45
CA ILE A 154 10.06 -2.01 1.88
C ILE A 154 9.21 -1.44 3.00
N TYR A 155 8.99 -0.13 2.91
CA TYR A 155 7.98 0.56 3.66
C TYR A 155 6.76 0.77 2.78
N ALA A 156 6.74 1.76 1.89
CA ALA A 156 5.57 2.09 1.07
C ALA A 156 5.77 1.78 -0.42
N VAL A 157 4.66 1.70 -1.17
CA VAL A 157 4.64 1.57 -2.63
C VAL A 157 3.72 2.61 -3.26
N ALA A 158 4.08 3.09 -4.45
CA ALA A 158 3.25 4.00 -5.23
C ALA A 158 3.48 3.81 -6.74
N THR A 159 2.39 3.91 -7.51
CA THR A 159 2.42 3.85 -8.97
C THR A 159 2.43 5.24 -9.56
N GLU A 160 3.05 5.36 -10.72
CA GLU A 160 2.86 6.53 -11.58
C GLU A 160 1.44 6.54 -12.16
N ALA A 161 0.90 7.73 -12.47
CA ALA A 161 -0.46 7.88 -12.99
C ALA A 161 -0.73 7.13 -14.31
N SER A 162 0.28 6.95 -15.16
CA SER A 162 0.13 6.15 -16.39
C SER A 162 0.09 4.63 -16.11
N GLY A 163 0.53 4.22 -14.92
CA GLY A 163 0.66 2.83 -14.54
C GLY A 163 1.98 2.16 -14.94
N ASN A 164 2.77 2.78 -15.82
CA ASN A 164 3.96 2.16 -16.40
C ASN A 164 5.09 1.91 -15.40
N PHE A 165 5.10 2.62 -14.27
CA PHE A 165 6.16 2.52 -13.27
C PHE A 165 5.59 2.38 -11.86
N LEU A 166 6.28 1.57 -11.05
CA LEU A 166 6.04 1.37 -9.63
C LEU A 166 7.31 1.73 -8.86
N TYR A 167 7.15 2.46 -7.77
CA TYR A 167 8.23 2.82 -6.86
C TYR A 167 7.94 2.27 -5.47
N ALA A 168 8.98 1.85 -4.76
CA ALA A 168 8.89 1.42 -3.38
C ALA A 168 9.95 2.12 -2.54
N SER A 169 9.56 2.66 -1.39
CA SER A 169 10.49 3.21 -0.40
C SER A 169 10.97 2.08 0.50
N ALA A 170 12.21 2.16 0.96
CA ALA A 170 12.77 1.19 1.88
C ALA A 170 13.59 1.83 2.98
N TYR A 171 13.55 1.23 4.17
CA TYR A 171 14.28 1.70 5.36
C TYR A 171 15.69 1.11 5.49
N VAL A 172 16.02 0.08 4.71
CA VAL A 172 17.37 -0.51 4.63
C VAL A 172 17.82 -0.67 3.19
N ASP A 173 19.12 -0.47 2.95
CA ASP A 173 19.76 -0.84 1.69
C ASP A 173 19.83 -2.38 1.57
N ALA A 174 19.52 -2.90 0.39
CA ALA A 174 19.61 -4.31 0.04
C ALA A 174 21.00 -4.94 0.28
N SER A 175 22.05 -4.13 0.32
CA SER A 175 23.45 -4.52 0.39
C SER A 175 24.07 -4.49 1.80
N ASN A 176 23.46 -3.83 2.78
CA ASN A 176 24.04 -3.65 4.12
C ASN A 176 23.00 -3.75 5.24
N ILE A 177 22.77 -4.97 5.73
CA ILE A 177 22.09 -5.22 7.00
C ILE A 177 23.03 -4.73 8.12
N GLY A 178 23.01 -3.42 8.40
CA GLY A 178 23.93 -2.79 9.36
C GLY A 178 24.20 -1.30 9.12
N SER A 179 23.86 -0.76 7.94
CA SER A 179 23.86 0.68 7.69
C SER A 179 22.52 1.08 7.05
N PRO A 180 21.62 1.77 7.78
CA PRO A 180 20.28 2.12 7.33
C PRO A 180 20.35 3.33 6.39
N ALA A 181 20.97 3.17 5.23
CA ALA A 181 20.75 4.10 4.14
C ALA A 181 19.38 3.76 3.53
N PRO A 182 18.39 4.67 3.61
CA PRO A 182 17.13 4.44 2.92
C PRO A 182 17.39 4.28 1.43
N ALA A 183 16.60 3.43 0.81
CA ALA A 183 16.68 3.17 -0.62
C ALA A 183 15.32 3.36 -1.26
N MET A 184 15.33 3.59 -2.57
CA MET A 184 14.14 3.57 -3.38
C MET A 184 14.30 2.53 -4.48
N TYR A 185 13.34 1.62 -4.57
CA TYR A 185 13.23 0.69 -5.67
C TYR A 185 12.36 1.31 -6.77
N GLY A 186 12.73 1.04 -8.02
CA GLY A 186 11.93 1.39 -9.18
C GLY A 186 11.75 0.18 -10.10
N TYR A 187 10.53 0.02 -10.60
CA TYR A 187 10.16 -1.06 -11.50
C TYR A 187 9.39 -0.53 -12.70
N ALA A 188 9.71 -1.03 -13.90
CA ALA A 188 8.81 -1.01 -15.03
C ALA A 188 7.71 -2.06 -14.82
N VAL A 189 6.48 -1.70 -15.15
CA VAL A 189 5.29 -2.53 -14.98
C VAL A 189 4.80 -3.00 -16.34
N ASP A 190 4.80 -4.31 -16.57
CA ASP A 190 4.05 -4.89 -17.67
C ASP A 190 2.57 -4.98 -17.29
N GLN A 191 1.73 -4.10 -17.85
CA GLN A 191 0.29 -4.06 -17.57
C GLN A 191 -0.43 -5.37 -17.93
N SER A 192 0.10 -6.13 -18.90
CA SER A 192 -0.52 -7.34 -19.42
C SER A 192 -0.25 -8.58 -18.56
N SER A 193 0.87 -8.61 -17.84
CA SER A 193 1.25 -9.76 -17.00
C SER A 193 1.36 -9.43 -15.52
N GLY A 194 1.44 -8.14 -15.15
CA GLY A 194 1.76 -7.68 -13.79
C GLY A 194 3.20 -7.93 -13.38
N THR A 195 4.06 -8.30 -14.34
CA THR A 195 5.48 -8.51 -14.10
C THR A 195 6.16 -7.18 -13.79
N LEU A 196 7.06 -7.21 -12.80
CA LEU A 196 7.86 -6.06 -12.38
C LEU A 196 9.31 -6.27 -12.80
N THR A 197 9.82 -5.38 -13.65
CA THR A 197 11.22 -5.41 -14.10
C THR A 197 11.98 -4.27 -13.43
N PRO A 198 13.07 -4.53 -12.68
CA PRO A 198 13.85 -3.47 -12.06
C PRO A 198 14.32 -2.44 -13.08
N LEU A 199 14.20 -1.16 -12.74
CA LEU A 199 14.73 -0.07 -13.56
C LEU A 199 16.26 0.01 -13.44
N PRO A 200 16.95 0.53 -14.46
CA PRO A 200 18.40 0.74 -14.40
C PRO A 200 18.81 1.54 -13.16
N GLY A 201 19.80 1.02 -12.42
CA GLY A 201 20.31 1.64 -11.19
C GLY A 201 19.46 1.42 -9.94
N SER A 202 18.28 0.80 -10.04
CA SER A 202 17.49 0.41 -8.86
C SER A 202 18.13 -0.78 -8.13
N PRO A 203 18.17 -0.79 -6.78
CA PRO A 203 17.70 0.28 -5.90
C PRO A 203 18.64 1.49 -5.90
N TRP A 204 18.05 2.69 -5.87
CA TRP A 204 18.81 3.92 -5.70
C TRP A 204 18.97 4.23 -4.22
N GLN A 205 20.21 4.46 -3.80
CA GLN A 205 20.49 5.03 -2.49
C GLN A 205 20.01 6.47 -2.47
N ILE A 206 19.13 6.80 -1.51
CA ILE A 206 18.63 8.15 -1.31
C ILE A 206 19.30 8.72 -0.06
N ASN A 207 20.18 9.70 -0.28
CA ASN A 207 20.97 10.25 0.81
C ASN A 207 20.08 11.09 1.74
N HIS A 208 20.35 11.00 3.06
CA HIS A 208 19.91 11.94 4.11
C HIS A 208 18.67 11.61 4.95
N GLY A 209 18.17 10.36 5.01
CA GLY A 209 17.06 9.96 5.89
C GLY A 209 17.43 8.89 6.93
N ALA A 210 16.69 8.83 8.04
CA ALA A 210 16.71 7.68 8.96
C ALA A 210 15.86 6.52 8.43
N SER A 211 14.75 6.87 7.78
CA SER A 211 13.83 5.95 7.12
C SER A 211 13.05 6.68 6.03
N ALA A 212 12.78 5.95 4.95
CA ALA A 212 11.88 6.41 3.89
C ALA A 212 10.44 6.01 4.25
N GLY A 213 9.52 6.97 4.13
CA GLY A 213 8.11 6.86 4.46
C GLY A 213 7.24 6.76 3.21
N GLU A 214 6.08 7.42 3.25
CA GLU A 214 5.13 7.46 2.14
C GLU A 214 5.73 8.05 0.86
N LEU A 215 5.27 7.52 -0.28
CA LEU A 215 5.66 7.95 -1.61
C LEU A 215 4.53 8.70 -2.30
N LYS A 216 4.91 9.73 -3.08
CA LYS A 216 4.05 10.34 -4.08
C LYS A 216 4.78 10.39 -5.42
N VAL A 217 4.18 9.79 -6.44
CA VAL A 217 4.72 9.77 -7.80
C VAL A 217 3.91 10.73 -8.66
N THR A 218 4.61 11.52 -9.46
CA THR A 218 4.05 12.44 -10.47
C THR A 218 4.69 12.16 -11.82
N SER A 219 4.33 12.92 -12.85
CA SER A 219 4.96 12.83 -14.17
C SER A 219 6.37 13.43 -14.24
N ALA A 220 6.83 14.17 -13.22
CA ALA A 220 8.18 14.76 -13.18
C ALA A 220 9.03 14.36 -11.96
N TYR A 221 8.41 13.87 -10.88
CA TYR A 221 9.09 13.62 -9.61
C TYR A 221 8.59 12.35 -8.93
N VAL A 222 9.48 11.74 -8.15
CA VAL A 222 9.11 10.83 -7.05
C VAL A 222 9.46 11.54 -5.74
N CYS A 223 8.44 11.85 -4.95
CA CYS A 223 8.58 12.47 -3.65
C CYS A 223 8.45 11.42 -2.54
N VAL A 224 9.34 11.47 -1.55
CA VAL A 224 9.35 10.61 -0.39
C VAL A 224 9.33 11.45 0.87
N ASN A 225 8.47 11.07 1.81
CA ASN A 225 8.52 11.59 3.17
C ASN A 225 9.66 10.89 3.90
N MET A 226 10.60 11.65 4.48
CA MET A 226 11.67 11.09 5.30
C MET A 226 11.49 11.45 6.77
N ALA A 227 11.65 10.46 7.64
CA ALA A 227 11.87 10.73 9.05
C ALA A 227 13.36 11.02 9.28
N LEU A 228 13.68 12.21 9.79
CA LEU A 228 15.02 12.49 10.33
C LEU A 228 15.04 12.15 11.82
N PHE A 229 16.17 11.66 12.32
CA PHE A 229 16.37 11.17 13.70
C PHE A 229 16.02 12.16 14.84
N LYS A 230 15.55 13.39 14.55
CA LYS A 230 15.17 14.42 15.54
C LYS A 230 13.97 15.26 15.08
N ALA A 231 12.79 14.63 14.92
CA ALA A 231 11.47 15.27 14.72
C ALA A 231 11.26 16.17 13.48
N ASN A 232 12.24 16.24 12.58
CA ASN A 232 12.12 16.93 11.32
C ASN A 232 11.72 15.95 10.23
N VAL A 233 10.48 16.07 9.76
CA VAL A 233 10.04 15.40 8.54
C VAL A 233 10.49 16.26 7.36
N ALA A 234 11.31 15.69 6.48
CA ALA A 234 11.68 16.33 5.22
C ALA A 234 11.00 15.58 4.08
N ILE A 235 10.33 16.31 3.19
CA ILE A 235 9.89 15.75 1.91
C ILE A 235 11.03 15.98 0.93
N GLN A 236 11.53 14.91 0.32
CA GLN A 236 12.51 15.00 -0.76
C GLN A 236 11.86 14.53 -2.06
N CYS A 237 12.00 15.33 -3.11
CA CYS A 237 11.48 15.02 -4.43
C CYS A 237 12.63 14.88 -5.43
N TYR A 238 12.76 13.68 -5.98
CA TYR A 238 13.78 13.32 -6.97
C TYR A 238 13.23 13.51 -8.38
N PRO A 239 13.94 14.22 -9.27
CA PRO A 239 13.59 14.27 -10.69
C PRO A 239 13.48 12.86 -11.25
N ARG A 240 12.40 12.63 -11.98
CA ARG A 240 12.10 11.35 -12.63
C ARG A 240 12.16 11.54 -14.13
N HIS A 241 12.91 10.69 -14.79
CA HIS A 241 13.07 10.65 -16.23
C HIS A 241 11.86 9.96 -16.89
N SER A 242 11.72 10.11 -18.21
CA SER A 242 10.62 9.50 -18.96
C SER A 242 10.66 7.98 -19.01
N ASP A 243 11.83 7.38 -18.79
CA ASP A 243 12.02 5.93 -18.67
C ASP A 243 11.75 5.40 -17.24
N GLY A 244 11.30 6.27 -16.33
CA GLY A 244 11.02 5.96 -14.94
C GLY A 244 12.23 5.96 -14.03
N THR A 245 13.45 6.06 -14.54
CA THR A 245 14.62 6.21 -13.67
C THR A 245 14.55 7.53 -12.90
N ILE A 246 15.23 7.62 -11.77
CA ILE A 246 15.33 8.84 -10.98
C ILE A 246 16.77 9.32 -10.87
N ASP A 247 16.94 10.64 -10.78
CA ASP A 247 18.20 11.24 -10.38
C ASP A 247 18.26 11.22 -8.85
N SER A 248 18.94 10.22 -8.27
CA SER A 248 18.99 10.03 -6.81
C SER A 248 19.94 10.99 -6.10
N VAL A 249 20.74 11.75 -6.85
CA VAL A 249 21.70 12.72 -6.31
C VAL A 249 21.06 14.09 -6.20
N ASN A 250 20.33 14.51 -7.24
CA ASN A 250 19.66 15.80 -7.26
C ASN A 250 18.24 15.66 -6.72
N TYR A 251 17.92 16.39 -5.65
CA TYR A 251 16.56 16.45 -5.12
C TYR A 251 16.20 17.88 -4.74
N ILE A 252 14.89 18.14 -4.69
CA ILE A 252 14.35 19.36 -4.09
C ILE A 252 13.63 19.01 -2.80
N THR A 253 13.73 19.89 -1.81
CA THR A 253 12.88 19.87 -0.62
C THR A 253 11.87 21.00 -0.78
N PRO A 254 10.59 20.69 -1.10
CA PRO A 254 9.57 21.73 -1.13
C PRO A 254 9.55 22.40 0.24
N ILE A 255 9.89 23.70 0.29
CA ILE A 255 9.85 24.46 1.53
C ILE A 255 8.39 24.45 1.98
N SER A 256 8.09 23.79 3.09
CA SER A 256 6.83 24.07 3.77
C SER A 256 6.95 25.50 4.28
N THR A 257 6.20 26.42 3.68
CA THR A 257 6.02 27.73 4.28
C THR A 257 5.55 27.49 5.71
N ASN A 258 6.24 28.07 6.69
CA ASN A 258 6.11 27.80 8.14
C ASN A 258 4.67 27.85 8.72
N GLN A 259 3.65 28.21 7.95
CA GLN A 259 2.25 28.15 8.36
C GLN A 259 1.67 26.72 8.40
N ASP A 260 2.15 25.76 7.59
CA ASP A 260 1.63 24.38 7.63
C ASP A 260 2.21 23.53 8.78
N GLN A 261 3.32 23.96 9.39
CA GLN A 261 3.88 23.28 10.56
C GLN A 261 3.07 23.47 11.85
N GLN A 262 2.09 24.39 11.87
CA GLN A 262 1.22 24.60 13.04
C GLN A 262 -0.02 23.70 13.07
N LEU A 263 -0.30 22.89 12.03
CA LEU A 263 -1.36 21.89 12.06
C LEU A 263 -0.91 20.54 12.65
N ARG A 264 0.09 20.56 13.56
CA ARG A 264 0.46 19.38 14.37
C ARG A 264 -0.61 19.16 15.46
N ASN A 265 -1.64 18.39 15.13
CA ASN A 265 -2.48 17.75 16.14
C ASN A 265 -1.81 16.42 16.54
N PRO A 266 -1.58 16.12 17.84
CA PRO A 266 -0.86 14.90 18.24
C PRO A 266 -1.63 13.60 18.02
N ILE A 267 -2.88 13.67 17.55
CA ILE A 267 -3.79 12.53 17.46
C ILE A 267 -4.67 12.71 16.21
N GLY A 268 -4.41 11.96 15.14
CA GLY A 268 -5.27 11.93 13.96
C GLY A 268 -4.50 11.87 12.64
N GLY A 269 -4.86 10.92 11.78
CA GLY A 269 -4.16 10.58 10.55
C GLY A 269 -3.86 11.74 9.59
N PHE A 270 -2.82 11.55 8.80
CA PHE A 270 -2.38 12.49 7.78
C PHE A 270 -3.40 12.56 6.64
N VAL A 271 -4.04 13.72 6.48
CA VAL A 271 -4.62 14.11 5.19
C VAL A 271 -3.72 15.21 4.64
N LEU A 272 -2.71 14.83 3.85
CA LEU A 272 -2.02 15.79 2.99
C LEU A 272 -2.99 16.19 1.88
N GLN A 273 -3.78 17.23 2.14
CA GLN A 273 -4.59 17.85 1.09
C GLN A 273 -3.66 18.64 0.18
N TRP A 274 -3.23 17.99 -0.92
CA TRP A 274 -2.45 18.60 -2.00
C TRP A 274 -3.30 19.65 -2.74
N HIS A 275 -3.59 20.79 -2.12
CA HIS A 275 -4.20 21.91 -2.81
C HIS A 275 -3.11 22.86 -3.34
N ARG A 276 -2.91 22.77 -4.66
CA ARG A 276 -2.36 23.83 -5.52
C ARG A 276 -1.01 24.45 -5.06
N CYS A 277 0.05 23.66 -4.99
CA CYS A 277 1.41 24.20 -5.06
C CYS A 277 2.03 23.97 -6.44
N LEU A 278 1.47 24.62 -7.46
CA LEU A 278 2.18 24.94 -8.70
C LEU A 278 1.59 26.23 -9.29
N PRO A 279 2.27 27.39 -9.22
CA PRO A 279 1.99 28.48 -10.13
C PRO A 279 2.85 28.34 -11.39
N ARG A 280 2.17 28.38 -12.53
CA ARG A 280 2.71 28.73 -13.85
C ARG A 280 3.67 29.91 -13.71
N TRP A 281 4.93 29.71 -14.07
CA TRP A 281 5.85 30.82 -14.33
C TRP A 281 5.46 31.49 -15.65
N LYS A 282 4.85 32.67 -15.56
CA LYS A 282 4.90 33.70 -16.60
C LYS A 282 5.43 34.99 -15.97
N ALA A 283 6.37 35.59 -16.68
CA ALA A 283 7.14 36.77 -16.34
C ALA A 283 6.29 37.99 -15.89
N MET A 284 6.78 38.71 -14.87
CA MET A 284 6.99 40.18 -14.84
C MET A 284 7.41 40.59 -13.42
N GLY A 285 8.42 41.45 -13.33
CA GLY A 285 8.98 41.93 -12.07
C GLY A 285 8.04 42.86 -11.30
N CYS A 286 8.22 42.89 -9.98
CA CYS A 286 7.86 43.99 -9.10
C CYS A 286 8.81 43.96 -7.90
N GLY A 287 9.62 45.00 -7.76
CA GLY A 287 10.32 45.31 -6.51
C GLY A 287 9.34 45.86 -5.48
N TYR A 288 9.67 45.70 -4.20
CA TYR A 288 8.97 46.42 -3.12
C TYR A 288 9.98 47.00 -2.13
N GLU A 289 9.98 48.32 -2.09
CA GLU A 289 10.74 49.25 -1.28
C GLU A 289 10.07 49.36 0.11
N GLN A 290 10.82 49.24 1.21
CA GLN A 290 10.27 49.36 2.57
C GLN A 290 10.50 50.77 3.12
N GLY A 291 9.40 51.54 3.21
CA GLY A 291 9.34 52.83 3.90
C GLY A 291 8.98 52.67 5.38
N PHE A 292 9.92 53.01 6.28
CA PHE A 292 9.70 53.15 7.72
C PHE A 292 8.97 54.47 8.04
N ARG A 293 7.85 54.43 8.78
CA ARG A 293 7.31 55.60 9.52
C ARG A 293 7.17 55.29 11.00
N LYS A 294 8.01 55.94 11.81
CA LYS A 294 7.86 56.09 13.27
C LYS A 294 6.62 56.95 13.58
N ARG A 295 5.87 56.58 14.62
CA ARG A 295 4.99 57.51 15.36
C ARG A 295 5.41 57.52 16.83
N HIS A 296 5.81 58.70 17.29
CA HIS A 296 5.92 59.05 18.71
C HIS A 296 4.51 59.27 19.28
N HIS A 297 4.32 58.88 20.54
CA HIS A 297 3.30 59.47 21.40
C HIS A 297 3.98 60.05 22.65
N HIS A 298 3.55 61.26 22.95
CA HIS A 298 3.68 61.96 24.23
C HIS A 298 3.05 61.17 25.37
#